data_AF-A0A528N6K4-F1
#
_entry.id   AF-A0A528N6K4-F1
#
_cell.length_a   1.000
_cell.length_b   1.000
_cell.length_c   1.000
_cell.angle_alpha   90.00
_cell.angle_beta   90.00
_cell.angle_gamma   90.00
#
_symmetry.space_group_name_H-M   'P 1'
#
loop_
_entity.id
_entity.type
_entity.pdbx_description
1 polymer ?
#
loop_
_entity_poly.entity_id
_entity_poly.type
_entity_poly.pdbx_seq_one_letter_code
_entity_poly.pdbx_strand_id
1 'polypeptide(L)'
;MSGSRSKSIVLWTLVTIALVTLSAPTIVVLGASFTGGNIIIFPPDGLSLRWYARISQASDLRNAFLRTLQVATVCTIVAIPVGTLAGIALAKYAVRFEKTIQIYLLLPFTIPLIGSG
;
A
#
# COMPACT_ATOMS: atom_id res chain seq x y z
N MET A 1 -1.02 -12.08 39.57
CA MET A 1 -0.40 -12.18 38.22
C MET A 1 -1.43 -12.36 37.08
N SER A 2 -2.68 -11.88 37.20
CA SER A 2 -3.76 -12.09 36.19
C SER A 2 -3.91 -10.93 35.17
N GLY A 3 -3.38 -9.73 35.47
CA GLY A 3 -3.63 -8.51 34.68
C GLY A 3 -2.95 -8.43 33.30
N SER A 4 -1.92 -9.24 33.01
CA SER A 4 -1.19 -9.22 31.73
C SER A 4 -1.93 -9.97 30.61
N ARG A 5 -2.57 -11.11 30.96
CA ARG A 5 -3.25 -11.98 29.99
C ARG A 5 -4.54 -11.35 29.46
N SER A 6 -5.30 -10.66 30.33
CA SER A 6 -6.53 -9.96 29.94
C SER A 6 -6.26 -8.79 28.98
N LYS A 7 -5.24 -7.96 29.26
CA LYS A 7 -4.84 -6.85 28.36
C LYS A 7 -4.40 -7.36 26.98
N SER A 8 -3.64 -8.46 26.96
CA SER A 8 -3.21 -9.08 25.71
C SER A 8 -4.41 -9.57 24.89
N ILE A 9 -5.39 -10.22 25.52
CA ILE A 9 -6.61 -10.69 24.85
C ILE A 9 -7.39 -9.51 24.25
N VAL A 10 -7.58 -8.43 25.00
CA VAL A 10 -8.27 -7.23 24.50
C VAL A 10 -7.55 -6.64 23.29
N LEU A 11 -6.21 -6.52 23.36
CA LEU A 11 -5.40 -6.03 22.24
C LEU A 11 -5.51 -6.93 21.01
N TRP A 12 -5.39 -8.26 21.18
CA TRP A 12 -5.51 -9.21 20.07
C TRP A 12 -6.90 -9.16 19.43
N THR A 13 -7.96 -9.03 20.23
CA THR A 13 -9.33 -8.87 19.73
C THR A 13 -9.47 -7.60 18.90
N LEU A 14 -9.01 -6.46 19.42
CA LEU A 14 -9.06 -5.18 18.70
C LEU A 14 -8.26 -5.21 17.40
N VAL A 15 -7.04 -5.76 17.42
CA VAL A 15 -6.19 -5.91 16.23
C VAL A 15 -6.88 -6.81 15.20
N THR A 16 -7.48 -7.91 15.64
CA THR A 16 -8.19 -8.83 14.74
C THR A 16 -9.39 -8.14 14.08
N ILE A 17 -10.20 -7.42 14.86
CA ILE A 17 -11.36 -6.66 14.32
C ILE A 17 -10.89 -5.60 13.32
N ALA A 18 -9.81 -4.86 13.64
CA ALA A 18 -9.26 -3.85 12.75
C ALA A 18 -8.75 -4.47 11.44
N LEU A 19 -7.97 -5.56 11.51
CA LEU A 19 -7.46 -6.24 10.34
C LEU A 19 -8.58 -6.80 9.46
N VAL A 20 -9.60 -7.45 10.05
CA VAL A 20 -10.74 -7.98 9.32
C VAL A 20 -11.53 -6.86 8.65
N THR A 21 -11.81 -5.77 9.37
CA THR A 21 -12.58 -4.64 8.84
C THR A 21 -11.85 -3.93 7.71
N LEU A 22 -10.54 -3.71 7.84
CA LEU A 22 -9.71 -3.07 6.82
C LEU A 22 -9.47 -3.96 5.60
N SER A 23 -9.37 -5.28 5.80
CA SER A 23 -9.15 -6.24 4.71
C SER A 23 -10.44 -6.71 4.04
N ALA A 24 -11.61 -6.56 4.68
CA ALA A 24 -12.91 -6.96 4.15
C ALA A 24 -13.16 -6.53 2.69
N PRO A 25 -13.00 -5.25 2.30
CA PRO A 25 -13.22 -4.85 0.90
C PRO A 25 -12.23 -5.54 -0.06
N THR A 26 -10.97 -5.71 0.35
CA THR A 26 -9.97 -6.44 -0.45
C THR A 26 -10.36 -7.91 -0.62
N ILE A 27 -10.86 -8.55 0.43
CA ILE A 27 -11.35 -9.94 0.37
C ILE A 27 -12.55 -10.07 -0.56
N VAL A 28 -13.48 -9.10 -0.52
CA VAL A 28 -14.62 -9.06 -1.45
C VAL A 28 -14.15 -8.93 -2.90
N VAL A 29 -13.17 -8.05 -3.17
CA VAL A 29 -12.58 -7.90 -4.51
C VAL A 29 -11.87 -9.18 -4.96
N LEU A 30 -11.16 -9.86 -4.06
CA LEU A 30 -10.52 -11.15 -4.34
C LEU A 30 -11.55 -12.25 -4.63
N GLY A 31 -12.67 -12.30 -3.90
CA GLY A 31 -13.76 -13.23 -4.22
C GLY A 31 -14.38 -12.93 -5.58
N ALA A 32 -14.63 -11.65 -5.87
CA ALA A 32 -15.16 -11.19 -7.14
C ALA A 32 -14.23 -11.47 -8.33
N SER A 33 -12.91 -11.51 -8.14
CA SER A 33 -11.96 -11.83 -9.22
C SER A 33 -12.08 -13.27 -9.74
N PHE A 34 -12.74 -14.16 -9.00
CA PHE A 34 -13.05 -15.53 -9.42
C PHE A 34 -14.43 -15.67 -10.09
N THR A 35 -15.10 -14.60 -10.50
CA THR A 35 -16.41 -14.69 -11.18
C THR A 35 -16.30 -15.15 -12.64
N GLY A 36 -17.20 -16.07 -13.04
CA GLY A 36 -17.40 -16.46 -14.45
C GLY A 36 -18.23 -15.47 -15.27
N GLY A 37 -18.98 -14.58 -14.64
CA GLY A 37 -19.88 -13.61 -15.30
C GLY A 37 -19.14 -12.43 -15.95
N ASN A 38 -19.78 -11.73 -16.89
CA ASN A 38 -19.24 -10.50 -17.51
C ASN A 38 -19.48 -9.24 -16.65
N ILE A 39 -20.15 -9.42 -15.51
CA ILE A 39 -20.55 -8.39 -14.56
C ILE A 39 -20.21 -8.88 -13.15
N ILE A 40 -19.73 -7.95 -12.31
CA ILE A 40 -19.43 -8.22 -10.90
C ILE A 40 -20.76 -8.26 -10.15
N ILE A 41 -21.37 -9.44 -10.10
CA ILE A 41 -22.56 -9.72 -9.28
C ILE A 41 -22.17 -10.72 -8.20
N PHE A 42 -22.64 -10.46 -6.99
CA PHE A 42 -22.49 -11.32 -5.83
C PHE A 42 -23.87 -11.92 -5.52
N PRO A 43 -24.08 -13.25 -5.50
CA PRO A 43 -23.12 -14.35 -5.61
C PRO A 43 -22.63 -14.63 -7.05
N PRO A 44 -21.36 -15.01 -7.25
CA PRO A 44 -20.80 -15.31 -8.58
C PRO A 44 -21.44 -16.57 -9.20
N ASP A 45 -21.64 -16.57 -10.52
CA ASP A 45 -22.19 -17.69 -11.33
C ASP A 45 -21.23 -18.90 -11.46
N GLY A 46 -20.51 -19.23 -10.40
CA GLY A 46 -19.47 -20.26 -10.36
C GLY A 46 -18.05 -19.67 -10.32
N LEU A 47 -17.12 -20.47 -9.80
CA LEU A 47 -15.70 -20.14 -9.71
C LEU A 47 -15.03 -20.26 -11.08
N SER A 48 -14.36 -19.21 -11.54
CA SER A 48 -13.69 -19.16 -12.84
C SER A 48 -12.33 -18.45 -12.76
N LEU A 49 -11.34 -18.99 -13.47
CA LEU A 49 -10.02 -18.37 -13.65
C LEU A 49 -9.92 -17.57 -14.97
N ARG A 50 -11.05 -17.31 -15.64
CA ARG A 50 -11.08 -16.67 -16.97
C ARG A 50 -10.33 -15.34 -17.00
N TRP A 51 -10.50 -14.50 -16.00
CA TRP A 51 -9.86 -13.18 -15.93
C TRP A 51 -8.33 -13.29 -15.79
N TYR A 52 -7.83 -14.25 -15.02
CA TYR A 52 -6.40 -14.54 -14.94
C TYR A 52 -5.83 -15.00 -16.30
N ALA A 53 -6.55 -15.85 -17.03
CA ALA A 53 -6.18 -16.26 -18.38
C ALA A 53 -6.24 -15.10 -19.40
N ARG A 54 -7.19 -14.16 -19.24
CA ARG A 54 -7.25 -12.94 -20.07
C ARG A 54 -6.08 -12.01 -19.82
N ILE A 55 -5.65 -11.85 -18.56
CA ILE A 55 -4.49 -11.04 -18.20
C ILE A 55 -3.21 -11.60 -18.82
N SER A 56 -3.04 -12.93 -18.86
CA SER A 56 -1.84 -13.53 -19.47
C SER A 56 -1.75 -13.30 -20.98
N GLN A 57 -2.89 -13.21 -21.66
CA GLN A 57 -2.98 -12.92 -23.10
C GLN A 57 -2.91 -11.41 -23.40
N ALA A 58 -3.23 -10.55 -22.43
CA ALA A 58 -3.20 -9.10 -22.57
C ALA A 58 -1.77 -8.55 -22.43
N SER A 59 -1.08 -8.43 -23.58
CA SER A 59 0.31 -7.92 -23.62
C SER A 59 0.46 -6.52 -23.03
N ASP A 60 -0.52 -5.63 -23.24
CA ASP A 60 -0.52 -4.28 -22.68
C ASP A 60 -0.53 -4.27 -21.15
N LEU A 61 -1.38 -5.10 -20.53
CA LEU A 61 -1.45 -5.23 -19.07
C LEU A 61 -0.16 -5.82 -18.50
N ARG A 62 0.42 -6.83 -19.16
CA ARG A 62 1.70 -7.42 -18.73
C ARG A 62 2.84 -6.40 -18.81
N ASN A 63 2.90 -5.64 -19.90
CA ASN A 63 3.90 -4.59 -20.08
C ASN A 63 3.72 -3.46 -19.06
N ALA A 64 2.49 -3.02 -18.80
CA ALA A 64 2.19 -2.03 -17.77
C ALA A 64 2.62 -2.51 -16.37
N PHE A 65 2.32 -3.76 -16.02
CA PHE A 65 2.74 -4.36 -14.75
C PHE A 65 4.27 -4.36 -14.59
N LEU A 66 5.01 -4.79 -15.62
CA LEU A 66 6.47 -4.81 -15.60
C LEU A 66 7.07 -3.41 -15.49
N ARG A 67 6.51 -2.43 -16.21
CA ARG A 67 6.95 -1.03 -16.13
C ARG A 67 6.74 -0.48 -14.71
N THR A 68 5.57 -0.71 -14.10
CA THR A 68 5.30 -0.30 -12.73
C THR A 68 6.28 -0.94 -11.75
N LEU A 69 6.54 -2.24 -11.90
CA LEU A 69 7.48 -2.96 -11.04
C LEU A 69 8.90 -2.36 -11.15
N GLN A 70 9.38 -2.13 -12.37
CA GLN A 70 10.69 -1.54 -12.60
C GLN A 70 10.81 -0.14 -11.99
N VAL A 71 9.82 0.73 -12.24
CA VAL A 71 9.82 2.10 -11.71
C VAL A 71 9.75 2.10 -10.19
N ALA A 72 8.88 1.26 -9.60
CA ALA A 72 8.75 1.14 -8.15
C ALA A 72 10.06 0.67 -7.52
N THR A 73 10.70 -0.37 -8.07
CA THR A 73 11.98 -0.88 -7.55
C THR A 73 13.08 0.18 -7.58
N VAL A 74 13.26 0.87 -8.70
CA VAL A 74 14.26 1.94 -8.81
C VAL A 74 13.97 3.07 -7.82
N CYS A 75 12.70 3.48 -7.73
CA CYS A 75 12.27 4.52 -6.80
C CYS A 75 12.56 4.11 -5.35
N THR A 76 12.20 2.90 -4.94
CA THR A 76 12.44 2.40 -3.58
C THR A 76 13.93 2.33 -3.24
N ILE A 77 14.75 1.79 -4.16
CA ILE A 77 16.20 1.66 -3.96
C ILE A 77 16.87 3.03 -3.79
N VAL A 78 16.39 4.07 -4.45
CA VAL A 78 16.95 5.43 -4.33
C VAL A 78 16.35 6.18 -3.14
N ALA A 79 15.02 6.17 -2.99
CA ALA A 79 14.32 6.96 -2.00
C ALA A 79 14.62 6.52 -0.55
N ILE A 80 14.70 5.21 -0.28
CA ILE A 80 14.98 4.70 1.06
C ILE A 80 16.33 5.20 1.59
N PRO A 81 17.48 4.96 0.94
CA PRO A 81 18.77 5.39 1.48
C PRO A 81 18.87 6.90 1.54
N VAL A 82 18.40 7.63 0.52
CA VAL A 82 18.44 9.10 0.52
C VAL A 82 17.59 9.67 1.67
N GLY A 83 16.35 9.21 1.81
CA GLY A 83 15.45 9.64 2.87
C GLY A 83 15.97 9.26 4.27
N THR A 84 16.53 8.06 4.41
CA THR A 84 17.11 7.58 5.67
C THR A 84 18.33 8.39 6.08
N LEU A 85 19.26 8.62 5.15
CA LEU A 85 20.45 9.44 5.41
C LEU A 85 20.10 10.89 5.70
N ALA A 86 19.14 11.47 4.98
CA ALA A 86 18.62 12.81 5.26
C ALA A 86 17.99 12.90 6.66
N GLY A 87 17.19 11.90 7.05
CA GLY A 87 16.62 11.80 8.39
C GLY A 87 17.68 11.70 9.49
N ILE A 88 18.70 10.87 9.30
CA ILE A 88 19.83 10.73 10.24
C ILE A 88 20.61 12.05 10.34
N ALA A 89 20.90 12.69 9.20
CA ALA A 89 21.63 13.95 9.15
C ALA A 89 20.93 15.04 9.97
N LEU A 90 19.63 15.21 9.75
CA LEU A 90 18.82 16.20 10.45
C LEU A 90 18.61 15.87 11.93
N ALA A 91 18.54 14.59 12.31
CA ALA A 91 18.28 14.19 13.70
C ALA A 91 19.54 14.18 14.59
N LYS A 92 20.73 13.93 14.03
CA LYS A 92 21.96 13.71 14.81
C LYS A 92 23.05 14.77 14.62
N TYR A 93 22.99 15.59 13.57
CA TYR A 93 24.04 16.56 13.26
C TYR A 93 23.50 17.99 13.25
N ALA A 94 24.34 18.96 13.62
CA ALA A 94 24.00 20.38 13.56
C ALA A 94 24.09 20.88 12.10
N VAL A 95 22.99 20.76 11.36
CA VAL A 95 22.90 21.19 9.96
C VAL A 95 22.62 22.69 9.87
N ARG A 96 23.44 23.42 9.10
CA ARG A 96 23.42 24.90 8.98
C ARG A 96 22.06 25.51 8.56
N PHE A 97 21.19 24.73 7.91
CA PHE A 97 19.85 25.16 7.45
C PHE A 97 18.74 24.13 7.74
N GLU A 98 18.86 23.42 8.87
CA GLU A 98 17.98 22.30 9.25
C GLU A 98 16.48 22.59 9.05
N LYS A 99 15.99 23.73 9.56
CA LYS A 99 14.57 24.12 9.50
C LYS A 99 14.07 24.31 8.06
N THR A 100 14.87 24.93 7.19
CA THR A 100 14.51 25.14 5.79
C THR A 100 14.44 23.82 5.03
N ILE A 101 15.40 22.92 5.29
CA ILE A 101 15.44 21.58 4.68
C ILE A 101 14.23 20.76 5.14
N GLN A 102 13.90 20.76 6.43
CA GLN A 102 12.72 20.09 6.96
C GLN A 102 11.42 20.60 6.31
N ILE A 103 11.26 21.92 6.19
CA ILE A 103 10.09 22.52 5.52
C ILE A 103 10.01 22.05 4.07
N TYR A 104 11.13 22.07 3.33
CA TYR A 104 11.16 21.63 1.93
C TYR A 104 10.77 20.15 1.78
N LEU A 105 11.27 19.27 2.66
CA LEU A 105 10.96 17.84 2.65
C LEU A 105 9.51 17.52 3.06
N LEU A 106 8.92 18.33 3.94
CA LEU A 106 7.53 18.16 4.41
C LEU A 106 6.50 18.85 3.52
N LEU A 107 6.93 19.82 2.70
CA LEU A 107 6.10 20.57 1.78
C LEU A 107 5.17 19.69 0.91
N PRO A 108 5.64 18.62 0.23
CA PRO A 108 4.77 17.80 -0.62
C PRO A 108 3.68 17.05 0.14
N PHE A 109 3.83 16.85 1.46
CA PHE A 109 2.79 16.25 2.30
C PHE A 109 1.76 17.26 2.79
N THR A 110 2.16 18.53 2.89
CA THR A 110 1.30 19.61 3.41
C THR A 110 0.49 20.26 2.29
N ILE A 111 1.06 20.39 1.09
CA ILE A 111 0.35 20.91 -0.07
C ILE A 111 -0.51 19.79 -0.66
N PRO A 112 -1.84 19.93 -0.69
CA PRO A 112 -2.69 18.95 -1.34
C PRO A 112 -2.40 19.00 -2.84
N LEU A 113 -1.77 17.95 -3.37
CA LEU A 113 -1.37 17.79 -4.77
C LEU A 113 -2.54 17.69 -5.77
N ILE A 114 -3.79 17.92 -5.33
CA ILE A 114 -5.03 17.73 -6.10
C ILE A 114 -5.27 18.78 -7.22
N GLY A 115 -4.24 19.52 -7.64
CA GLY A 115 -4.36 20.58 -8.66
C GLY A 115 -3.22 20.65 -9.67
N SER A 116 -2.26 19.71 -9.67
CA SER A 116 -1.17 19.68 -10.66
C SER A 116 -1.31 18.47 -11.58
N GLY A 117 -2.32 18.50 -12.44
CA GLY A 117 -2.63 17.46 -13.43
C GLY A 117 -3.98 17.68 -14.07
#